data_AF-A0AAD6FN72-F1
#
_entry.id   AF-A0AAD6FN72-F1
#
_cell.length_a   1.000
_cell.length_b   1.000
_cell.length_c   1.000
_cell.angle_alpha   90.00
_cell.angle_beta   90.00
_cell.angle_gamma   90.00
#
_symmetry.space_group_name_H-M   'P 1'
#
loop_
_entity.id
_entity.type
_entity.pdbx_description
1 polymer ?
#
loop_
_entity_poly.entity_id
_entity_poly.type
_entity_poly.pdbx_seq_one_letter_code
_entity_poly.pdbx_strand_id
1 'polypeptide(L)'
;MEIKGSNEGHNRKEQFKEKTYPFSLGFILALCWCLLVCVSRIYMGMHSVLDVIVGVLYSVLILLFFLPLLDLIDGFNLSHRYAPLIIVCFHLGLALFSFTLDTWSTSRGDTAQILGTGAGVALASHVNYHLGLLPDPTSEQLPYTMPPLSAGLVGLSVLRLVLGVLVLMAMRALMKALTLPMVCRLVGVPSTDMRKARQHMEVELPYRYIVYGTVGFGVGFLVPLLFSYLHLS
;
A
#
# COMPACT_ATOMS: atom_id res chain seq x y z
N MET A 1 46.44 27.45 3.27
CA MET A 1 45.03 27.82 3.03
C MET A 1 44.17 26.56 3.05
N GLU A 2 44.28 25.73 4.09
CA GLU A 2 43.87 24.31 4.04
C GLU A 2 43.17 23.82 5.31
N ILE A 3 42.55 24.73 6.08
CA ILE A 3 41.79 24.39 7.31
C ILE A 3 40.27 24.63 7.14
N LYS A 4 39.84 25.26 6.03
CA LYS A 4 38.43 25.64 5.82
C LYS A 4 37.54 24.50 5.29
N GLY A 5 38.11 23.52 4.57
CA GLY A 5 37.36 22.40 3.98
C GLY A 5 36.95 21.30 4.96
N SER A 6 37.72 21.08 6.04
CA SER A 6 37.40 20.06 7.05
C SER A 6 36.21 20.47 7.93
N ASN A 7 36.06 21.77 8.21
CA ASN A 7 35.01 22.29 9.08
C ASN A 7 33.65 22.34 8.36
N GLU A 8 33.63 22.62 7.04
CA GLU A 8 32.41 22.56 6.23
C GLU A 8 31.89 21.13 6.01
N GLY A 9 32.79 20.16 5.85
CA GLY A 9 32.42 18.74 5.75
C GLY A 9 31.87 18.17 7.07
N HIS A 10 32.40 18.63 8.20
CA HIS A 10 31.91 18.27 9.54
C HIS A 10 30.54 18.90 9.83
N ASN A 11 30.37 20.21 9.58
CA ASN A 11 29.09 20.90 9.74
C ASN A 11 27.98 20.33 8.84
N ARG A 12 28.30 19.89 7.62
CA ARG A 12 27.32 19.27 6.70
C ARG A 12 26.89 17.89 7.17
N LYS A 13 27.79 17.11 7.79
CA LYS A 13 27.47 15.81 8.38
C LYS A 13 26.69 15.93 9.69
N GLU A 14 26.97 16.95 10.50
CA GLU A 14 26.20 17.24 11.71
C GLU A 14 24.81 17.81 11.40
N GLN A 15 24.68 18.72 10.42
CA GLN A 15 23.36 19.17 9.93
C GLN A 15 22.53 18.04 9.31
N PHE A 16 23.16 17.09 8.61
CA PHE A 16 22.45 15.92 8.09
C PHE A 16 21.97 14.99 9.22
N LYS A 17 22.74 14.90 10.30
CA LYS A 17 22.38 14.14 11.50
C LYS A 17 21.22 14.79 12.28
N GLU A 18 21.13 16.12 12.30
CA GLU A 18 20.00 16.86 12.90
C GLU A 18 18.70 16.76 12.09
N LYS A 19 18.77 16.55 10.77
CA LYS A 19 17.60 16.47 9.89
C LYS A 19 16.90 15.11 9.83
N THR A 20 17.32 14.15 10.65
CA THR A 20 16.88 12.75 10.56
C THR A 20 16.14 12.31 11.82
N TYR A 21 15.02 11.58 11.65
CA TYR A 21 14.35 10.93 12.77
C TYR A 21 15.28 9.94 13.49
N PRO A 22 15.15 9.79 14.82
CA PRO A 22 15.98 8.86 15.57
C PRO A 22 15.75 7.42 15.08
N PHE A 23 16.80 6.79 14.56
CA PHE A 23 16.77 5.41 14.06
C PHE A 23 16.17 4.43 15.07
N SER A 24 16.49 4.61 16.36
CA SER A 24 15.98 3.79 17.45
C SER A 24 14.45 3.76 17.51
N LEU A 25 13.81 4.90 17.30
CA LEU A 25 12.35 4.99 17.31
C LEU A 25 11.73 4.23 16.13
N GLY A 26 12.27 4.44 14.92
CA GLY A 26 11.83 3.71 13.73
C GLY A 26 12.02 2.21 13.87
N PHE A 27 13.15 1.77 14.40
CA PHE A 27 13.45 0.36 14.65
C PHE A 27 12.51 -0.27 15.67
N ILE A 28 12.24 0.40 16.81
CA ILE A 28 11.31 -0.09 17.83
C ILE A 28 9.90 -0.22 17.26
N LEU A 29 9.42 0.78 16.51
CA LEU A 29 8.10 0.71 15.88
C LEU A 29 7.99 -0.43 14.87
N ALA A 30 9.01 -0.59 14.02
CA ALA A 30 9.06 -1.69 13.05
C ALA A 30 9.09 -3.06 13.75
N LEU A 31 9.87 -3.20 14.83
CA LEU A 31 9.94 -4.42 15.63
C LEU A 31 8.61 -4.72 16.31
N CYS A 32 7.98 -3.73 16.96
CA CYS A 32 6.68 -3.88 17.60
C CYS A 32 5.60 -4.30 16.60
N TRP A 33 5.58 -3.67 15.41
CA TRP A 33 4.64 -4.04 14.35
C TRP A 33 4.89 -5.46 13.83
N CYS A 34 6.16 -5.81 13.58
CA CYS A 34 6.54 -7.15 13.13
C CYS A 34 6.12 -8.23 14.14
N LEU A 35 6.41 -8.01 15.43
CA LEU A 35 6.02 -8.91 16.51
C LEU A 35 4.50 -9.03 16.63
N LEU A 36 3.76 -7.92 16.56
CA LEU A 36 2.30 -7.92 16.61
C LEU A 36 1.69 -8.77 15.49
N VAL A 37 2.19 -8.62 14.26
CA VAL A 37 1.75 -9.42 13.10
C VAL A 37 2.09 -10.89 13.30
N CYS A 38 3.32 -11.21 13.72
CA CYS A 38 3.76 -12.59 13.94
C CYS A 38 2.93 -13.30 15.01
N VAL A 39 2.73 -12.66 16.17
CA VAL A 39 1.94 -13.20 17.27
C VAL A 39 0.48 -13.39 16.85
N SER A 40 -0.09 -12.48 16.05
CA SER A 40 -1.46 -12.63 15.53
C SER A 40 -1.64 -13.92 14.71
N ARG A 41 -0.65 -14.33 13.91
CA ARG A 41 -0.71 -15.56 13.09
C ARG A 41 -0.67 -16.82 13.95
N ILE A 42 0.15 -16.82 15.00
CA ILE A 42 0.24 -17.92 15.97
C ILE A 42 -1.07 -18.00 16.77
N TYR A 43 -1.56 -16.85 17.24
CA TYR A 43 -2.78 -16.75 18.04
C TYR A 43 -4.01 -17.26 17.30
N MET A 44 -4.16 -16.95 16.01
CA MET A 44 -5.25 -17.45 15.17
C MET A 44 -5.12 -18.95 14.83
N GLY A 45 -4.02 -19.61 15.22
CA GLY A 45 -3.78 -21.03 14.96
C GLY A 45 -3.53 -21.37 13.48
N MET A 46 -3.28 -20.36 12.64
CA MET A 46 -3.15 -20.54 11.18
C MET A 46 -1.73 -20.91 10.73
N HIS A 47 -0.72 -20.67 11.58
CA HIS A 47 0.69 -20.95 11.29
C HIS A 47 1.41 -21.49 12.51
N SER A 48 2.35 -22.41 12.29
CA SER A 48 3.26 -22.86 13.33
C SER A 48 4.33 -21.80 13.64
N VAL A 49 5.01 -21.94 14.78
CA VAL A 49 6.14 -21.06 15.14
C VAL A 49 7.26 -21.15 14.08
N LEU A 50 7.48 -22.34 13.51
CA LEU A 50 8.48 -22.55 12.45
C LEU A 50 8.11 -21.77 11.18
N ASP A 51 6.84 -21.79 10.77
CA ASP A 51 6.37 -21.06 9.59
C ASP A 51 6.59 -19.55 9.75
N VAL A 52 6.38 -19.03 10.95
CA VAL A 52 6.61 -17.62 11.28
C VAL A 52 8.10 -17.27 11.21
N ILE A 53 8.98 -18.09 11.80
CA ILE A 53 10.43 -17.87 11.74
C ILE A 53 10.92 -17.87 10.29
N VAL A 54 10.53 -18.88 9.51
CA VAL A 54 10.91 -19.00 8.10
C VAL A 54 10.36 -17.81 7.30
N GLY A 55 9.12 -17.40 7.54
CA GLY A 55 8.50 -16.24 6.89
C GLY A 55 9.24 -14.93 7.18
N VAL A 56 9.67 -14.71 8.43
CA VAL A 56 10.48 -13.53 8.80
C VAL A 56 11.84 -13.57 8.09
N LEU A 57 12.51 -14.72 8.07
CA LEU A 57 13.81 -14.86 7.40
C LEU A 57 13.71 -14.58 5.89
N TYR A 58 12.69 -15.10 5.22
CA TYR A 58 12.43 -14.78 3.80
C TYR A 58 12.10 -13.31 3.59
N SER A 59 11.32 -12.69 4.48
CA SER A 59 11.02 -11.26 4.39
C SER A 59 12.29 -10.40 4.50
N VAL A 60 13.21 -10.75 5.41
CA VAL A 60 14.52 -10.08 5.53
C VAL A 60 15.36 -10.28 4.27
N LEU A 61 15.41 -11.50 3.73
CA LEU A 61 16.16 -11.80 2.50
C LEU A 61 15.64 -10.98 1.31
N ILE A 62 14.31 -10.97 1.11
CA ILE A 62 13.65 -10.18 0.08
C ILE A 62 13.95 -8.69 0.27
N LEU A 63 13.83 -8.18 1.51
CA LEU A 63 14.12 -6.79 1.81
C LEU A 63 15.58 -6.43 1.46
N LEU A 64 16.56 -7.24 1.87
CA LEU A 64 17.98 -6.99 1.56
C LEU A 64 18.25 -6.96 0.05
N PHE A 65 17.55 -7.80 -0.72
CA PHE A 65 17.66 -7.80 -2.18
C PHE A 65 17.04 -6.56 -2.82
N PHE A 66 15.86 -6.11 -2.35
CA PHE A 66 15.15 -4.96 -2.89
C PHE A 66 15.63 -3.61 -2.36
N LEU A 67 16.29 -3.57 -1.20
CA LEU A 67 16.77 -2.33 -0.58
C LEU A 67 17.60 -1.46 -1.53
N PRO A 68 18.63 -1.99 -2.25
CA PRO A 68 19.40 -1.17 -3.20
C PRO A 68 18.60 -0.76 -4.46
N LEU A 69 17.46 -1.40 -4.73
CA LEU A 69 16.62 -1.13 -5.90
C LEU A 69 15.44 -0.20 -5.60
N LEU A 70 15.14 0.05 -4.32
CA LEU A 70 13.90 0.71 -3.89
C LEU A 70 13.75 2.10 -4.51
N ASP A 71 14.78 2.93 -4.43
CA ASP A 71 14.76 4.30 -4.96
C ASP A 71 14.58 4.33 -6.49
N LEU A 72 15.17 3.35 -7.19
CA LEU A 72 15.03 3.22 -8.64
C LEU A 72 13.60 2.81 -9.01
N ILE A 73 13.03 1.86 -8.29
CA ILE A 73 11.64 1.41 -8.51
C ILE A 73 10.66 2.54 -8.21
N ASP A 74 10.85 3.26 -7.10
CA ASP A 74 9.97 4.35 -6.71
C ASP A 74 10.05 5.52 -7.68
N GLY A 75 11.27 5.95 -8.04
CA GLY A 75 11.49 6.98 -9.05
C GLY A 75 10.87 6.61 -10.40
N PHE A 76 10.98 5.35 -10.82
CA PHE A 76 10.32 4.85 -12.03
C PHE A 76 8.78 4.92 -11.90
N ASN A 77 8.22 4.40 -10.80
CA ASN A 77 6.78 4.35 -10.57
C ASN A 77 6.14 5.75 -10.56
N LEU A 78 6.81 6.73 -9.95
CA LEU A 78 6.29 8.09 -9.82
C LEU A 78 6.44 8.90 -11.11
N SER A 79 7.61 8.87 -11.76
CA SER A 79 7.96 9.86 -12.80
C SER A 79 7.79 9.38 -14.24
N HIS A 80 7.84 8.06 -14.49
CA HIS A 80 7.90 7.58 -15.87
C HIS A 80 6.51 7.51 -16.50
N ARG A 81 6.34 8.10 -17.70
CA ARG A 81 5.09 8.06 -18.48
C ARG A 81 4.48 6.66 -18.70
N TYR A 82 5.30 5.61 -18.79
CA TYR A 82 4.82 4.23 -19.00
C TYR A 82 4.60 3.46 -17.68
N ALA A 83 4.91 4.06 -16.53
CA ALA A 83 4.76 3.42 -15.23
C ALA A 83 3.34 2.92 -14.97
N PRO A 84 2.25 3.67 -15.24
CA PRO A 84 0.89 3.16 -15.06
C PRO A 84 0.61 1.84 -15.77
N LEU A 85 1.04 1.74 -17.04
CA LEU A 85 0.86 0.54 -17.83
C LEU A 85 1.68 -0.61 -17.26
N ILE A 86 2.95 -0.36 -16.93
CA ILE A 86 3.86 -1.38 -16.41
C ILE A 86 3.42 -1.87 -15.03
N ILE A 87 2.97 -0.98 -14.13
CA ILE A 87 2.40 -1.32 -12.83
C ILE A 87 1.22 -2.28 -13.00
N VAL A 88 0.26 -1.92 -13.87
CA VAL A 88 -0.94 -2.74 -14.12
C VAL A 88 -0.55 -4.08 -14.75
N CYS A 89 0.28 -4.09 -15.80
CA CYS A 89 0.71 -5.31 -16.47
C CYS A 89 1.48 -6.25 -15.54
N PHE A 90 2.38 -5.72 -14.71
CA PHE A 90 3.19 -6.49 -13.78
C PHE A 90 2.33 -7.15 -12.69
N HIS A 91 1.50 -6.37 -12.00
CA HIS A 91 0.63 -6.91 -10.94
C HIS A 91 -0.43 -7.85 -11.49
N LEU A 92 -1.00 -7.55 -12.66
CA LEU A 92 -1.94 -8.43 -13.33
C LEU A 92 -1.24 -9.72 -13.79
N GLY A 93 -0.03 -9.64 -14.34
CA GLY A 93 0.75 -10.82 -14.73
C GLY A 93 1.02 -11.74 -13.55
N LEU A 94 1.46 -11.18 -12.42
CA LEU A 94 1.61 -11.92 -11.15
C LEU A 94 0.30 -12.52 -10.66
N ALA A 95 -0.81 -11.79 -10.82
CA ALA A 95 -2.12 -12.27 -10.40
C ALA A 95 -2.56 -13.44 -11.27
N LEU A 96 -2.37 -13.35 -12.60
CA LEU A 96 -2.69 -14.40 -13.55
C LEU A 96 -1.93 -15.71 -13.26
N PHE A 97 -0.66 -15.64 -12.84
CA PHE A 97 0.05 -16.85 -12.37
C PHE A 97 -0.64 -17.53 -11.18
N SER A 98 -1.25 -16.75 -10.28
CA SER A 98 -2.07 -17.31 -9.20
C SER A 98 -3.43 -17.80 -9.69
N PHE A 99 -3.93 -17.30 -10.83
CA PHE A 99 -5.26 -17.65 -11.37
C PHE A 99 -5.23 -18.93 -12.20
N THR A 100 -4.10 -19.24 -12.84
CA THR A 100 -3.93 -20.41 -13.72
C THR A 100 -3.68 -21.73 -12.99
N LEU A 101 -3.55 -21.71 -11.67
CA LEU A 101 -3.33 -22.94 -10.89
C LEU A 101 -4.67 -23.67 -10.67
N ASP A 102 -4.69 -25.01 -10.65
CA ASP A 102 -5.96 -25.77 -10.75
C ASP A 102 -6.78 -25.89 -9.45
N THR A 103 -6.17 -25.67 -8.28
CA THR A 103 -6.80 -25.97 -6.96
C THR A 103 -7.18 -24.73 -6.14
N TRP A 104 -8.47 -24.44 -5.97
CA TRP A 104 -8.90 -23.32 -5.13
C TRP A 104 -8.26 -23.35 -3.73
N SER A 105 -7.76 -22.20 -3.27
CA SER A 105 -7.31 -22.01 -1.89
C SER A 105 -7.55 -20.58 -1.43
N THR A 106 -7.73 -20.41 -0.12
CA THR A 106 -7.89 -19.09 0.51
C THR A 106 -6.71 -18.17 0.19
N SER A 107 -5.48 -18.71 0.19
CA SER A 107 -4.26 -17.97 -0.12
C SER A 107 -4.27 -17.33 -1.50
N ARG A 108 -4.89 -17.94 -2.53
CA ARG A 108 -4.97 -17.33 -3.87
C ARG A 108 -5.90 -16.14 -3.91
N GLY A 109 -7.02 -16.23 -3.21
CA GLY A 109 -7.93 -15.11 -3.05
C GLY A 109 -7.24 -13.93 -2.34
N ASP A 110 -6.38 -14.22 -1.37
CA ASP A 110 -5.57 -13.20 -0.66
C ASP A 110 -4.48 -12.62 -1.58
N THR A 111 -3.80 -13.45 -2.38
CA THR A 111 -2.83 -13.01 -3.39
C THR A 111 -3.45 -12.08 -4.43
N ALA A 112 -4.62 -12.43 -4.97
CA ALA A 112 -5.36 -11.58 -5.92
C ALA A 112 -5.69 -10.20 -5.32
N GLN A 113 -6.10 -10.20 -4.04
CA GLN A 113 -6.42 -8.99 -3.30
C GLN A 113 -5.17 -8.13 -3.03
N ILE A 114 -4.05 -8.73 -2.62
CA ILE A 114 -2.78 -8.03 -2.38
C ILE A 114 -2.25 -7.42 -3.66
N LEU A 115 -2.20 -8.18 -4.75
CA LEU A 115 -1.73 -7.68 -6.05
C LEU A 115 -2.64 -6.60 -6.63
N GLY A 116 -3.96 -6.76 -6.50
CA GLY A 116 -4.91 -5.72 -6.86
C GLY A 116 -4.65 -4.43 -6.08
N THR A 117 -4.57 -4.54 -4.75
CA THR A 117 -4.32 -3.39 -3.86
C THR A 117 -2.99 -2.71 -4.19
N GLY A 118 -1.91 -3.49 -4.40
CA GLY A 118 -0.60 -2.97 -4.79
C GLY A 118 -0.64 -2.19 -6.10
N ALA A 119 -1.30 -2.73 -7.13
CA ALA A 119 -1.50 -2.03 -8.40
C ALA A 119 -2.25 -0.72 -8.22
N GLY A 120 -3.33 -0.75 -7.42
CA GLY A 120 -4.15 0.43 -7.11
C GLY A 120 -3.37 1.52 -6.39
N VAL A 121 -2.63 1.17 -5.34
CA VAL A 121 -1.81 2.11 -4.56
C VAL A 121 -0.70 2.69 -5.42
N ALA A 122 0.04 1.87 -6.16
CA ALA A 122 1.12 2.35 -7.03
C ALA A 122 0.60 3.28 -8.13
N LEU A 123 -0.54 2.95 -8.74
CA LEU A 123 -1.18 3.82 -9.73
C LEU A 123 -1.68 5.13 -9.10
N ALA A 124 -2.25 5.07 -7.89
CA ALA A 124 -2.65 6.27 -7.17
C ALA A 124 -1.46 7.16 -6.82
N SER A 125 -0.33 6.59 -6.38
CA SER A 125 0.89 7.35 -6.12
C SER A 125 1.38 8.08 -7.37
N HIS A 126 1.40 7.42 -8.53
CA HIS A 126 1.76 8.05 -9.80
C HIS A 126 0.83 9.23 -10.16
N VAL A 127 -0.49 9.01 -10.09
CA VAL A 127 -1.48 10.06 -10.39
C VAL A 127 -1.39 11.21 -9.40
N ASN A 128 -1.25 10.89 -8.12
CA ASN A 128 -1.13 11.86 -7.03
C ASN A 128 0.11 12.75 -7.22
N TYR A 129 1.26 12.14 -7.54
CA TYR A 129 2.49 12.86 -7.87
C TYR A 129 2.31 13.83 -9.04
N HIS A 130 1.70 13.37 -10.13
CA HIS A 130 1.47 14.23 -11.31
C HIS A 130 0.42 15.33 -11.12
N LEU A 131 -0.55 15.13 -10.22
CA LEU A 131 -1.54 16.15 -9.88
C LEU A 131 -1.13 17.03 -8.70
N GLY A 132 -0.03 16.70 -8.02
CA GLY A 132 0.47 17.44 -6.86
C GLY A 132 -0.48 17.45 -5.66
N LEU A 133 -1.27 16.38 -5.45
CA LEU A 133 -2.25 16.34 -4.35
C LEU A 133 -1.58 16.16 -2.97
N LEU A 134 -0.58 15.29 -2.87
CA LEU A 134 0.33 15.12 -1.72
C LEU A 134 1.77 15.34 -2.22
N PRO A 135 2.25 16.59 -2.26
CA PRO A 135 3.63 16.86 -2.63
C PRO A 135 4.59 16.32 -1.56
N ASP A 136 5.74 15.81 -1.99
CA ASP A 136 6.80 15.41 -1.07
C ASP A 136 7.30 16.62 -0.27
N PRO A 137 7.59 16.45 1.03
CA PRO A 137 8.14 17.52 1.83
C PRO A 137 9.51 17.96 1.32
N THR A 138 9.71 19.27 1.26
CA THR A 138 11.02 19.88 1.01
C THR A 138 11.99 19.57 2.14
N SER A 139 13.29 19.57 1.85
CA SER A 139 14.34 19.28 2.84
C SER A 139 14.46 20.31 3.98
N GLU A 140 13.68 21.40 3.93
CA GLU A 140 13.55 22.39 5.00
C GLU A 140 12.38 22.09 5.95
N GLN A 141 11.39 21.31 5.49
CA GLN A 141 10.24 20.88 6.31
C GLN A 141 10.56 19.68 7.21
N LEU A 142 11.74 19.06 7.02
CA LEU A 142 12.20 17.90 7.77
C LEU A 142 13.29 18.28 8.77
N PRO A 143 13.27 17.71 10.00
CA PRO A 143 12.31 16.72 10.49
C PRO A 143 11.01 17.41 10.93
N TYR A 144 9.85 16.77 10.74
CA TYR A 144 8.59 17.36 11.20
C TYR A 144 8.62 17.55 12.73
N THR A 145 8.38 18.78 13.16
CA THR A 145 8.12 19.08 14.57
C THR A 145 6.76 18.54 14.94
N MET A 146 6.69 17.64 15.93
CA MET A 146 5.41 17.10 16.38
C MET A 146 4.59 18.22 17.03
N PRO A 147 3.41 18.58 16.49
CA PRO A 147 2.58 19.60 17.12
C PRO A 147 2.13 19.12 18.50
N PRO A 148 1.86 20.03 19.45
CA PRO A 148 1.38 19.65 20.78
C PRO A 148 0.05 18.90 20.64
N LEU A 149 -0.06 17.78 21.34
CA LEU A 149 -1.27 16.97 21.31
C LEU A 149 -2.46 17.80 21.82
N SER A 150 -3.42 18.08 20.94
CA SER A 150 -4.63 18.82 21.27
C SER A 150 -5.86 17.98 20.98
N ALA A 151 -6.93 18.20 21.75
CA ALA A 151 -8.21 17.53 21.50
C ALA A 151 -8.75 17.83 20.09
N GLY A 152 -8.45 19.02 19.55
CA GLY A 152 -8.80 19.40 18.18
C GLY A 152 -8.06 18.57 17.12
N LEU A 153 -6.75 18.35 17.28
CA LEU A 153 -5.97 17.50 16.37
C LEU A 153 -6.42 16.04 16.41
N VAL A 154 -6.70 15.51 17.60
CA VAL A 154 -7.24 14.16 17.77
C VAL A 154 -8.62 14.06 17.12
N GLY A 155 -9.52 15.01 17.40
CA GLY A 155 -10.87 15.06 16.82
C GLY A 155 -10.85 15.13 15.29
N LEU A 156 -9.99 15.97 14.72
CA LEU A 156 -9.82 16.08 13.27
C LEU A 156 -9.25 14.79 12.67
N SER A 157 -8.28 14.16 13.32
CA SER A 157 -7.70 12.89 12.87
C SER A 157 -8.73 11.75 12.89
N VAL A 158 -9.54 11.67 13.95
CA VAL A 158 -10.64 10.70 14.06
C VAL A 158 -11.70 10.98 12.99
N LEU A 159 -12.05 12.24 12.75
CA LEU A 159 -12.99 12.62 11.69
C LEU A 159 -12.49 12.19 10.30
N ARG A 160 -11.23 12.49 9.98
CA ARG A 160 -10.57 12.05 8.73
C ARG A 160 -10.59 10.52 8.61
N LEU A 161 -10.27 9.80 9.69
CA LEU A 161 -10.30 8.34 9.70
C LEU A 161 -11.71 7.81 9.39
N VAL A 162 -12.74 8.30 10.10
CA VAL A 162 -14.12 7.85 9.92
C VAL A 162 -14.62 8.16 8.51
N LEU A 163 -14.44 9.39 8.03
CA LEU A 163 -14.86 9.78 6.67
C LEU A 163 -14.12 8.98 5.60
N GLY A 164 -12.80 8.80 5.74
CA GLY A 164 -12.00 7.99 4.84
C GLY A 164 -12.50 6.55 4.78
N VAL A 165 -12.74 5.91 5.93
CA VAL A 165 -13.29 4.55 6.00
C VAL A 165 -14.67 4.47 5.34
N LEU A 166 -15.56 5.44 5.58
CA LEU A 166 -16.90 5.47 4.98
C LEU A 166 -16.83 5.53 3.44
N VAL A 167 -15.97 6.41 2.90
CA VAL A 167 -15.75 6.53 1.45
C VAL A 167 -15.22 5.22 0.86
N LEU A 168 -14.22 4.62 1.51
CA LEU A 168 -13.63 3.35 1.05
C LEU A 168 -14.63 2.19 1.13
N MET A 169 -15.47 2.13 2.16
CA MET A 169 -16.52 1.12 2.30
C MET A 169 -17.61 1.29 1.24
N ALA A 170 -18.02 2.54 0.96
CA ALA A 170 -18.98 2.85 -0.09
C ALA A 170 -18.43 2.47 -1.47
N MET A 171 -17.18 2.84 -1.76
CA MET A 171 -16.51 2.48 -3.01
C MET A 171 -16.38 0.96 -3.14
N ARG A 172 -15.99 0.25 -2.06
CA ARG A 172 -15.97 -1.21 -2.04
C ARG A 172 -17.35 -1.79 -2.33
N ALA A 173 -18.41 -1.29 -1.72
CA ALA A 173 -19.77 -1.78 -1.96
C ALA A 173 -20.20 -1.57 -3.42
N LEU A 174 -19.97 -0.38 -3.95
CA LEU A 174 -20.25 -0.02 -5.34
C LEU A 174 -19.49 -0.92 -6.31
N MET A 175 -18.18 -1.02 -6.14
CA MET A 175 -17.34 -1.83 -7.03
C MET A 175 -17.68 -3.32 -6.95
N LYS A 176 -18.08 -3.82 -5.77
CA LYS A 176 -18.58 -5.20 -5.64
C LYS A 176 -19.88 -5.42 -6.43
N ALA A 177 -20.77 -4.42 -6.48
CA ALA A 177 -22.02 -4.48 -7.22
C ALA A 177 -21.81 -4.39 -8.75
N LEU A 178 -20.81 -3.61 -9.20
CA LEU A 178 -20.49 -3.43 -10.63
C LEU A 178 -19.62 -4.56 -11.21
N THR A 179 -18.58 -4.95 -10.48
CA THR A 179 -17.54 -5.86 -10.99
C THR A 179 -18.07 -7.29 -11.15
N LEU A 180 -18.88 -7.76 -10.19
CA LEU A 180 -19.37 -9.13 -10.23
C LEU A 180 -20.21 -9.45 -11.49
N PRO A 181 -21.25 -8.68 -11.84
CA PRO A 181 -22.01 -8.96 -13.07
C PRO A 181 -21.15 -8.77 -14.33
N MET A 182 -20.20 -7.84 -14.33
CA MET A 182 -19.27 -7.65 -15.44
C MET A 182 -18.40 -8.89 -15.66
N VAL A 183 -17.75 -9.40 -14.61
CA VAL A 183 -16.89 -10.59 -14.70
C VAL A 183 -17.72 -11.83 -15.09
N CYS A 184 -18.91 -12.02 -14.51
CA CYS A 184 -19.79 -13.12 -14.92
C CYS A 184 -20.13 -13.09 -16.42
N ARG A 185 -20.39 -11.89 -16.98
CA ARG A 185 -20.66 -11.73 -18.42
C ARG A 185 -19.44 -12.05 -19.28
N LEU A 186 -18.24 -11.68 -18.83
CA LEU A 186 -17.00 -11.94 -19.56
C LEU A 186 -16.63 -13.44 -19.57
N VAL A 187 -16.85 -14.14 -18.45
CA VAL A 187 -16.57 -15.58 -18.31
C VAL A 187 -17.72 -16.44 -18.87
N GLY A 188 -18.90 -15.86 -19.11
CA GLY A 188 -20.07 -16.58 -19.62
C GLY A 188 -20.81 -17.40 -18.55
N VAL A 189 -20.61 -17.08 -17.27
CA VAL A 189 -21.28 -17.76 -16.14
C VAL A 189 -22.67 -17.12 -15.92
N PRO A 190 -23.75 -17.92 -15.78
CA PRO A 190 -25.09 -17.40 -15.52
C PRO A 190 -25.11 -16.51 -14.27
N SER A 191 -25.47 -15.23 -14.42
CA SER A 191 -25.52 -14.26 -13.33
C SER A 191 -26.74 -14.40 -12.42
N THR A 192 -27.61 -15.39 -12.67
CA THR A 192 -28.87 -15.62 -11.95
C THR A 192 -28.65 -16.02 -10.49
N ASP A 193 -27.52 -16.65 -10.17
CA ASP A 193 -27.10 -16.92 -8.80
C ASP A 193 -25.70 -16.36 -8.54
N MET A 194 -25.63 -15.08 -8.19
CA MET A 194 -24.39 -14.36 -7.88
C MET A 194 -23.58 -15.02 -6.74
N ARG A 195 -24.23 -15.83 -5.89
CA ARG A 195 -23.56 -16.54 -4.80
C ARG A 195 -22.82 -17.76 -5.32
N LYS A 196 -23.41 -18.50 -6.26
CA LYS A 196 -22.75 -19.62 -6.96
C LYS A 196 -21.67 -19.13 -7.93
N ALA A 197 -21.92 -18.01 -8.62
CA ALA A 197 -20.91 -17.44 -9.54
C ALA A 197 -19.60 -17.10 -8.82
N ARG A 198 -19.66 -16.62 -7.56
CA ARG A 198 -18.46 -16.37 -6.74
C ARG A 198 -17.69 -17.62 -6.33
N GLN A 199 -18.26 -18.81 -6.47
CA GLN A 199 -17.55 -20.06 -6.16
C GLN A 199 -16.66 -20.52 -7.32
N HIS A 200 -16.85 -19.95 -8.53
CA HIS A 200 -15.95 -20.17 -9.64
C HIS A 200 -14.70 -19.31 -9.48
N MET A 201 -13.53 -19.95 -9.44
CA MET A 201 -12.24 -19.29 -9.27
C MET A 201 -11.96 -18.23 -10.35
N GLU A 202 -12.40 -18.51 -11.59
CA GLU A 202 -12.34 -17.60 -12.73
C GLU A 202 -13.13 -16.30 -12.53
N VAL A 203 -14.11 -16.32 -11.63
CA VAL A 203 -14.91 -15.13 -11.26
C VAL A 203 -14.36 -14.50 -9.99
N GLU A 204 -14.05 -15.31 -8.97
CA GLU A 204 -13.63 -14.82 -7.66
C GLU A 204 -12.32 -14.03 -7.70
N LEU A 205 -11.31 -14.54 -8.41
CA LEU A 205 -9.98 -13.94 -8.37
C LEU A 205 -9.93 -12.60 -9.13
N PRO A 206 -10.45 -12.48 -10.37
CA PRO A 206 -10.53 -11.18 -11.05
C PRO A 206 -11.43 -10.19 -10.32
N TYR A 207 -12.53 -10.68 -9.74
CA TYR A 207 -13.42 -9.86 -8.91
C TYR A 207 -12.69 -9.24 -7.71
N ARG A 208 -11.95 -10.06 -6.94
CA ARG A 208 -11.17 -9.57 -5.79
C ARG A 208 -10.08 -8.60 -6.26
N TYR A 209 -9.35 -8.93 -7.32
CA TYR A 209 -8.30 -8.06 -7.88
C TYR A 209 -8.84 -6.66 -8.22
N ILE A 210 -9.94 -6.56 -8.98
CA ILE A 210 -10.51 -5.29 -9.41
C ILE A 210 -11.06 -4.51 -8.22
N VAL A 211 -11.87 -5.14 -7.36
CA VAL A 211 -12.50 -4.47 -6.21
C VAL A 211 -11.43 -3.91 -5.28
N TYR A 212 -10.43 -4.71 -4.90
CA TYR A 212 -9.41 -4.26 -3.97
C TYR A 212 -8.37 -3.35 -4.61
N GLY A 213 -8.13 -3.46 -5.93
CA GLY A 213 -7.34 -2.46 -6.65
C GLY A 213 -8.00 -1.09 -6.70
N THR A 214 -9.31 -1.02 -6.93
CA THR A 214 -10.01 0.27 -6.80
C THR A 214 -10.00 0.80 -5.38
N VAL A 215 -10.10 -0.06 -4.35
CA VAL A 215 -9.90 0.32 -2.93
C VAL A 215 -8.52 0.91 -2.69
N GLY A 216 -7.46 0.22 -3.10
CA GLY A 216 -6.09 0.71 -3.00
C GLY A 216 -5.90 2.06 -3.70
N PHE A 217 -6.45 2.20 -4.91
CA PHE A 217 -6.42 3.47 -5.64
C PHE A 217 -7.15 4.60 -4.89
N GLY A 218 -8.33 4.31 -4.35
CA GLY A 218 -9.11 5.31 -3.61
C GLY A 218 -8.42 5.79 -2.33
N VAL A 219 -7.62 4.95 -1.67
CA VAL A 219 -6.81 5.37 -0.51
C VAL A 219 -5.79 6.44 -0.90
N GLY A 220 -5.05 6.24 -1.99
CA GLY A 220 -3.96 7.12 -2.40
C GLY A 220 -4.40 8.36 -3.19
N PHE A 221 -5.59 8.33 -3.79
CA PHE A 221 -6.07 9.40 -4.68
C PHE A 221 -7.41 10.00 -4.23
N LEU A 222 -8.48 9.20 -4.19
CA LEU A 222 -9.85 9.70 -3.98
C LEU A 222 -10.04 10.33 -2.60
N VAL A 223 -9.56 9.67 -1.55
CA VAL A 223 -9.70 10.17 -0.17
C VAL A 223 -8.93 11.48 0.04
N PRO A 224 -7.63 11.57 -0.33
CA PRO A 224 -6.90 12.85 -0.29
C PRO A 224 -7.55 13.96 -1.10
N LEU A 225 -8.02 13.65 -2.32
CA LEU A 225 -8.71 14.61 -3.19
C LEU A 225 -9.98 15.16 -2.51
N LEU A 226 -10.80 14.29 -1.93
CA LEU A 226 -12.00 14.69 -1.20
C LEU A 226 -11.66 15.57 0.01
N PHE A 227 -10.62 15.22 0.77
CA PHE A 227 -10.20 16.03 1.92
C PHE A 227 -9.66 17.39 1.50
N SER A 228 -8.96 17.48 0.37
CA SER A 228 -8.56 18.77 -0.20
C SER A 228 -9.78 19.65 -0.52
N TYR A 229 -10.81 19.10 -1.18
CA TYR A 229 -12.03 19.86 -1.49
C TYR A 229 -12.84 20.27 -0.24
N LEU A 230 -12.85 19.43 0.80
CA LEU A 230 -13.55 19.69 2.05
C LEU A 230 -12.75 20.55 3.04
N HIS A 231 -11.54 21.02 2.66
CA HIS A 231 -10.60 21.72 3.54
C HIS A 231 -10.28 20.93 4.82
N LEU A 232 -10.21 19.61 4.67
CA LEU A 232 -9.85 18.63 5.69
C LEU A 232 -8.45 18.04 5.45
N SER A 233 -7.63 18.59 4.55
CA SER A 233 -6.22 18.19 4.32
C SER A 233 -5.28 18.71 5.38
#